data_AF-A0A8F4J424-F1
#
_entry.id   AF-A0A8F4J424-F1
#
_cell.length_a   1.000
_cell.length_b   1.000
_cell.length_c   1.000
_cell.angle_alpha   90.00
_cell.angle_beta   90.00
_cell.angle_gamma   90.00
#
_symmetry.space_group_name_H-M   'P 1'
#
loop_
_entity.id
_entity.type
_entity.pdbx_description
1 polymer ?
#
loop_
_entity_poly.entity_id
_entity_poly.type
_entity_poly.pdbx_seq_one_letter_code
_entity_poly.pdbx_strand_id
1 'polypeptide(L)'
;MGEQRSGARRWRSIGVAALAAGLAVGGPVAQAAPDGPARVGRVAPAPDAHSTAGWTTTTGTDGRTWFADAQGRARQVRGINIKSRDLPADASDARLAATAAAGFDLIRISVYWDQFEPTQGTYDQAYFDGVRTVLARAEAHGLKVILDMHQDNFGAAFGSNGIPVWATRSDGLPFVPQDVWFLNAVQPALMRAWQHLYEDADLRQAQVDAWLEVVDQVGSEPAVFGYDLLNEPFGELRAGETLQEAVNRIEGGQLSDLYQRLTDAIRTVDTERWIFVEPANEASLGLTPALRKIHGTKVAYYPHMYDSAIETATYGGGTPVLNEAFFTRFRAAIVGYPQRNHVPMIFGEWGVSDASKPGMEAFIDRSVALMDEIGSGWTAFYFDPASLPDPGFDQIIQPWAQAVAGAPTSAGFDTATRRLRVVFADDDATGPTDLVVPPAYADGWKVVTSDADGTWSAEPDPVAGVIHVTTAKTGGAHAVCLVPEADATPCPVVLPDPAPAPTPTTTAPAATGPGTAAPATPVAGRAAYTG
;
A
#
# COMPACT_ATOMS: atom_id res chain seq x y z
N MET A 1 -33.00 -13.27 -43.52
CA MET A 1 -32.23 -12.39 -44.43
C MET A 1 -30.92 -12.13 -43.72
N GLY A 2 -29.82 -12.85 -43.96
CA GLY A 2 -29.15 -13.16 -45.23
C GLY A 2 -27.86 -12.33 -45.24
N GLU A 3 -26.74 -12.90 -44.75
CA GLU A 3 -25.52 -13.26 -45.51
C GLU A 3 -24.58 -12.05 -45.77
N GLN A 4 -23.25 -12.12 -45.64
CA GLN A 4 -22.34 -13.10 -46.21
C GLN A 4 -21.03 -13.28 -45.42
N ARG A 5 -20.58 -14.54 -45.38
CA ARG A 5 -19.19 -15.00 -45.20
C ARG A 5 -18.52 -15.20 -46.58
N SER A 6 -17.20 -15.04 -46.66
CA SER A 6 -16.23 -15.91 -47.38
C SER A 6 -14.82 -15.49 -46.93
N GLY A 7 -13.82 -16.33 -46.61
CA GLY A 7 -13.30 -17.57 -47.22
C GLY A 7 -12.13 -17.21 -48.16
N ALA A 8 -10.91 -17.77 -48.17
CA ALA A 8 -10.40 -19.06 -47.68
C ALA A 8 -8.84 -19.20 -47.80
N ARG A 9 -8.27 -20.08 -46.94
CA ARG A 9 -7.25 -21.17 -47.17
C ARG A 9 -5.86 -20.87 -47.77
N ARG A 10 -4.76 -21.07 -47.02
CA ARG A 10 -3.91 -22.30 -46.78
C ARG A 10 -2.94 -22.69 -47.91
N TRP A 11 -1.64 -22.79 -47.58
CA TRP A 11 -0.70 -23.83 -48.07
C TRP A 11 0.30 -24.23 -46.96
N ARG A 12 0.63 -25.52 -46.88
CA ARG A 12 1.64 -26.17 -46.01
C ARG A 12 2.84 -26.58 -46.87
N SER A 13 4.04 -26.59 -46.30
CA SER A 13 5.13 -27.50 -46.71
C SER A 13 5.99 -27.91 -45.51
N ILE A 14 6.36 -29.19 -45.49
CA ILE A 14 7.18 -29.91 -44.52
C ILE A 14 8.63 -29.98 -45.04
N GLY A 15 9.62 -29.98 -44.14
CA GLY A 15 11.02 -30.34 -44.44
C GLY A 15 11.67 -31.02 -43.22
N VAL A 16 12.41 -32.11 -43.47
CA VAL A 16 12.84 -33.17 -42.54
C VAL A 16 14.36 -33.17 -42.34
N ALA A 17 14.78 -33.50 -41.09
CA ALA A 17 16.02 -34.16 -40.60
C ALA A 17 17.42 -33.53 -40.77
N ALA A 18 18.21 -33.58 -39.67
CA ALA A 18 19.36 -34.49 -39.53
C ALA A 18 19.93 -34.51 -38.09
N LEU A 19 20.12 -35.73 -37.56
CA LEU A 19 20.92 -36.07 -36.37
C LEU A 19 22.40 -36.23 -36.77
N ALA A 20 23.33 -35.86 -35.90
CA ALA A 20 24.67 -36.45 -35.89
C ALA A 20 25.22 -36.50 -34.46
N ALA A 21 25.48 -37.72 -33.99
CA ALA A 21 26.18 -38.03 -32.76
C ALA A 21 27.68 -38.23 -33.04
N GLY A 22 28.53 -37.85 -32.07
CA GLY A 22 29.96 -38.15 -32.08
C GLY A 22 30.48 -38.34 -30.66
N LEU A 23 30.75 -39.60 -30.30
CA LEU A 23 31.50 -40.01 -29.11
C LEU A 23 32.99 -40.01 -29.42
N ALA A 24 33.82 -39.49 -28.52
CA ALA A 24 35.22 -39.90 -28.38
C ALA A 24 35.68 -39.74 -26.92
N VAL A 25 36.28 -40.82 -26.41
CA VAL A 25 36.83 -41.01 -25.07
C VAL A 25 38.29 -40.57 -25.05
N GLY A 26 38.74 -39.97 -23.95
CA GLY A 26 40.17 -39.79 -23.66
C GLY A 26 40.43 -38.91 -22.44
N GLY A 27 40.74 -39.50 -21.30
CA GLY A 27 41.36 -38.79 -20.17
C GLY A 27 42.87 -38.62 -20.38
N PRO A 28 43.45 -37.53 -19.86
CA PRO A 28 44.42 -37.74 -18.78
C PRO A 28 44.28 -36.73 -17.63
N VAL A 29 44.80 -37.15 -16.48
CA VAL A 29 44.95 -36.39 -15.24
C VAL A 29 46.03 -35.31 -15.41
N ALA A 30 45.74 -34.04 -15.08
CA ALA A 30 46.75 -33.06 -14.64
C ALA A 30 46.14 -31.80 -13.98
N GLN A 31 46.62 -31.53 -12.76
CA GLN A 31 46.96 -30.23 -12.13
C GLN A 31 45.92 -29.09 -12.03
N ALA A 32 45.71 -28.67 -10.78
CA ALA A 32 44.98 -27.47 -10.40
C ALA A 32 45.66 -26.20 -10.96
N ALA A 33 44.83 -25.35 -11.59
CA ALA A 33 45.15 -24.01 -12.05
C ALA A 33 44.13 -23.02 -11.41
N PRO A 34 44.50 -21.73 -11.20
CA PRO A 34 43.70 -20.77 -10.46
C PRO A 34 42.45 -20.31 -11.23
N ASP A 35 41.46 -19.86 -10.45
CA ASP A 35 40.08 -19.57 -10.81
C ASP A 35 39.88 -18.82 -12.14
N GLY A 36 39.14 -19.46 -13.05
CA GLY A 36 38.49 -18.80 -14.19
C GLY A 36 37.10 -18.31 -13.81
N PRO A 37 36.50 -17.37 -14.57
CA PRO A 37 35.21 -16.80 -14.25
C PRO A 37 34.14 -17.90 -14.25
N ALA A 38 33.53 -18.11 -13.08
CA ALA A 38 32.39 -18.99 -12.93
C ALA A 38 31.27 -18.50 -13.84
N ARG A 39 30.76 -19.40 -14.70
CA ARG A 39 29.55 -19.12 -15.48
C ARG A 39 28.37 -19.05 -14.51
N VAL A 40 27.71 -17.90 -14.48
CA VAL A 40 26.48 -17.66 -13.72
C VAL A 40 25.36 -18.47 -14.37
N GLY A 41 25.02 -19.60 -13.75
CA GLY A 41 23.70 -20.19 -13.93
C GLY A 41 22.68 -19.35 -13.16
N ARG A 42 21.47 -19.24 -13.69
CA ARG A 42 20.32 -18.64 -13.00
C ARG A 42 20.08 -19.46 -11.72
N VAL A 43 20.58 -18.99 -10.58
CA VAL A 43 20.20 -19.54 -9.27
C VAL A 43 18.84 -18.95 -8.97
N ALA A 44 17.83 -19.80 -8.79
CA ALA A 44 16.54 -19.36 -8.27
C ALA A 44 16.79 -18.62 -6.94
N PRO A 45 16.08 -17.52 -6.64
CA PRO A 45 16.22 -16.88 -5.33
C PRO A 45 16.03 -17.94 -4.23
N ALA A 46 16.82 -17.81 -3.16
CA ALA A 46 16.72 -18.75 -2.04
C ALA A 46 15.27 -18.77 -1.53
N PRO A 47 14.69 -19.95 -1.25
CA PRO A 47 13.28 -20.09 -0.88
C PRO A 47 12.85 -19.26 0.34
N ASP A 48 13.80 -18.81 1.16
CA ASP A 48 13.52 -18.05 2.39
C ASP A 48 13.61 -16.52 2.23
N ALA A 49 14.12 -15.99 1.11
CA ALA A 49 14.31 -14.53 0.93
C ALA A 49 12.98 -13.75 0.82
N HIS A 50 11.90 -14.44 0.47
CA HIS A 50 10.56 -13.87 0.28
C HIS A 50 9.62 -14.11 1.46
N SER A 51 10.01 -14.99 2.39
CA SER A 51 9.17 -15.32 3.53
C SER A 51 9.02 -14.12 4.46
N THR A 52 7.77 -13.79 4.76
CA THR A 52 7.42 -12.81 5.79
C THR A 52 7.16 -13.49 7.14
N ALA A 53 7.32 -14.82 7.20
CA ALA A 53 7.31 -15.56 8.45
C ALA A 53 8.42 -15.05 9.37
N GLY A 54 8.10 -14.86 10.64
CA GLY A 54 9.03 -14.28 11.61
C GLY A 54 9.24 -12.77 11.48
N TRP A 55 8.56 -12.07 10.56
CA TRP A 55 8.56 -10.60 10.60
C TRP A 55 7.86 -10.11 11.87
N THR A 56 8.49 -9.14 12.54
CA THR A 56 8.03 -8.49 13.76
C THR A 56 8.03 -6.97 13.57
N THR A 57 8.16 -6.22 14.66
CA THR A 57 8.42 -4.78 14.61
C THR A 57 9.78 -4.44 15.22
N THR A 58 10.34 -3.31 14.83
CA THR A 58 11.45 -2.63 15.50
C THR A 58 11.11 -1.14 15.66
N THR A 59 11.91 -0.40 16.43
CA THR A 59 11.71 1.04 16.65
C THR A 59 12.88 1.82 16.06
N GLY A 60 12.57 2.78 15.20
CA GLY A 60 13.55 3.73 14.69
C GLY A 60 13.94 4.75 15.75
N THR A 61 15.09 5.38 15.56
CA THR A 61 15.53 6.53 16.37
C THR A 61 14.60 7.75 16.24
N ASP A 62 13.78 7.78 15.19
CA ASP A 62 12.70 8.76 14.97
C ASP A 62 11.43 8.46 15.79
N GLY A 63 11.43 7.38 16.58
CA GLY A 63 10.30 6.93 17.40
C GLY A 63 9.21 6.21 16.60
N ARG A 64 9.37 6.01 15.29
CA ARG A 64 8.42 5.22 14.50
C ARG A 64 8.61 3.74 14.79
N THR A 65 7.51 3.01 14.73
CA THR A 65 7.52 1.55 14.65
C THR A 65 7.66 1.15 13.19
N TRP A 66 8.61 0.27 12.89
CA TRP A 66 8.88 -0.28 11.56
C TRP A 66 8.52 -1.76 11.53
N PHE A 67 8.22 -2.31 10.35
CA PHE A 67 8.32 -3.76 10.15
C PHE A 67 9.78 -4.18 10.34
N ALA A 68 10.01 -5.36 10.91
CA ALA A 68 11.32 -5.95 11.04
C ALA A 68 11.30 -7.34 10.42
N ASP A 69 12.32 -7.69 9.63
CA ASP A 69 12.47 -9.07 9.17
C ASP A 69 13.03 -9.99 10.26
N ALA A 70 13.21 -11.28 9.94
CA ALA A 70 13.72 -12.27 10.88
C ALA A 70 15.14 -11.97 11.40
N GLN A 71 15.89 -11.10 10.70
CA GLN A 71 17.21 -10.61 11.09
C GLN A 71 17.14 -9.33 11.95
N GLY A 72 15.94 -8.83 12.23
CA GLY A 72 15.70 -7.59 12.98
C GLY A 72 15.85 -6.32 12.15
N ARG A 73 16.12 -6.41 10.83
CA ARG A 73 16.35 -5.25 9.97
C ARG A 73 15.03 -4.52 9.75
N ALA A 74 15.02 -3.20 9.86
CA ALA A 74 13.85 -2.40 9.58
C ALA A 74 13.51 -2.47 8.08
N ARG A 75 12.27 -2.85 7.74
CA ARG A 75 11.82 -3.10 6.37
C ARG A 75 10.93 -1.98 5.85
N GLN A 76 11.14 -1.67 4.59
CA GLN A 76 10.17 -0.97 3.75
C GLN A 76 9.60 -1.95 2.72
N VAL A 77 8.40 -1.66 2.23
CA VAL A 77 7.79 -2.38 1.11
C VAL A 77 7.17 -1.40 0.13
N ARG A 78 7.31 -1.64 -1.18
CA ARG A 78 6.78 -0.73 -2.21
C ARG A 78 6.12 -1.51 -3.32
N GLY A 79 5.02 -0.99 -3.83
CA GLY A 79 4.19 -1.76 -4.75
C GLY A 79 3.11 -0.98 -5.49
N ILE A 80 2.21 -1.73 -6.08
CA ILE A 80 1.06 -1.23 -6.83
C ILE A 80 -0.24 -1.87 -6.37
N ASN A 81 -1.35 -1.20 -6.65
CA ASN A 81 -2.69 -1.75 -6.53
C ASN A 81 -3.12 -2.44 -7.83
N ILE A 82 -3.76 -3.60 -7.70
CA ILE A 82 -4.47 -4.29 -8.79
C ILE A 82 -5.93 -4.47 -8.35
N LYS A 83 -6.73 -3.46 -8.66
CA LYS A 83 -8.18 -3.46 -8.48
C LYS A 83 -8.85 -4.08 -9.69
N SER A 84 -9.43 -5.26 -9.55
CA SER A 84 -9.97 -6.02 -10.69
C SER A 84 -11.10 -6.98 -10.31
N ARG A 85 -12.12 -7.06 -11.18
CA ARG A 85 -13.16 -8.11 -11.13
C ARG A 85 -12.78 -9.38 -11.91
N ASP A 86 -11.75 -9.33 -12.75
CA ASP A 86 -11.13 -10.48 -13.44
C ASP A 86 -9.64 -10.53 -13.05
N LEU A 87 -9.42 -10.77 -11.76
CA LEU A 87 -8.11 -10.66 -11.14
C LEU A 87 -7.02 -11.48 -11.87
N PRO A 88 -7.25 -12.73 -12.33
CA PRO A 88 -6.24 -13.48 -13.07
C PRO A 88 -5.85 -12.86 -14.42
N ALA A 89 -6.75 -12.14 -15.08
CA ALA A 89 -6.45 -11.45 -16.31
C ALA A 89 -5.63 -10.17 -16.04
N ASP A 90 -6.04 -9.37 -15.08
CA ASP A 90 -5.44 -8.06 -14.80
C ASP A 90 -4.15 -8.15 -13.96
N ALA A 91 -4.01 -9.17 -13.12
CA ALA A 91 -2.77 -9.59 -12.48
C ALA A 91 -2.07 -10.68 -13.30
N SER A 92 -1.87 -10.40 -14.59
CA SER A 92 -1.16 -11.30 -15.50
C SER A 92 0.30 -11.51 -15.04
N ASP A 93 0.88 -12.66 -15.42
CA ASP A 93 2.28 -12.97 -15.14
C ASP A 93 3.23 -11.87 -15.66
N ALA A 94 2.95 -11.32 -16.85
CA ALA A 94 3.73 -10.23 -17.43
C ALA A 94 3.67 -8.95 -16.59
N ARG A 95 2.50 -8.60 -16.02
CA ARG A 95 2.35 -7.42 -15.17
C ARG A 95 3.09 -7.58 -13.84
N LEU A 96 3.01 -8.76 -13.23
CA LEU A 96 3.73 -9.05 -12.00
C LEU A 96 5.25 -9.10 -12.22
N ALA A 97 5.70 -9.68 -13.34
CA ALA A 97 7.10 -9.64 -13.74
C ALA A 97 7.60 -8.21 -13.95
N ALA A 98 6.82 -7.35 -14.61
CA ALA A 98 7.15 -5.94 -14.80
C ALA A 98 7.20 -5.17 -13.47
N THR A 99 6.29 -5.48 -12.54
CA THR A 99 6.27 -4.90 -11.19
C THR A 99 7.55 -5.24 -10.43
N ALA A 100 7.95 -6.51 -10.40
CA ALA A 100 9.20 -6.93 -9.77
C ALA A 100 10.43 -6.32 -10.46
N ALA A 101 10.45 -6.30 -11.80
CA ALA A 101 11.55 -5.71 -12.58
C ALA A 101 11.70 -4.19 -12.35
N ALA A 102 10.64 -3.50 -11.96
CA ALA A 102 10.69 -2.10 -11.57
C ALA A 102 11.29 -1.85 -10.17
N GLY A 103 11.64 -2.91 -9.44
CA GLY A 103 12.23 -2.85 -8.09
C GLY A 103 11.19 -2.82 -6.96
N PHE A 104 9.95 -3.19 -7.25
CA PHE A 104 8.89 -3.34 -6.24
C PHE A 104 8.82 -4.76 -5.70
N ASP A 105 8.33 -4.89 -4.47
CA ASP A 105 8.27 -6.16 -3.75
C ASP A 105 6.92 -6.44 -3.11
N LEU A 106 5.90 -5.65 -3.49
CA LEU A 106 4.55 -5.68 -2.95
C LEU A 106 3.50 -5.47 -4.06
N ILE A 107 2.35 -6.13 -3.93
CA ILE A 107 1.11 -5.80 -4.63
C ILE A 107 -0.05 -5.83 -3.62
N ARG A 108 -1.03 -4.93 -3.80
CA ARG A 108 -2.34 -4.99 -3.12
C ARG A 108 -3.39 -5.41 -4.14
N ILE A 109 -4.12 -6.48 -3.85
CA ILE A 109 -5.13 -7.02 -4.77
C ILE A 109 -6.52 -6.92 -4.15
N SER A 110 -7.49 -6.48 -4.95
CA SER A 110 -8.88 -6.39 -4.50
C SER A 110 -9.52 -7.78 -4.40
N VAL A 111 -10.08 -8.07 -3.24
CA VAL A 111 -10.94 -9.21 -2.95
C VAL A 111 -12.36 -8.70 -2.69
N TYR A 112 -13.34 -9.12 -3.48
CA TYR A 112 -14.70 -8.58 -3.46
C TYR A 112 -15.68 -9.57 -2.83
N TRP A 113 -16.30 -9.18 -1.71
CA TRP A 113 -17.28 -10.02 -1.00
C TRP A 113 -18.47 -10.42 -1.88
N ASP A 114 -18.95 -9.52 -2.74
CA ASP A 114 -20.03 -9.80 -3.69
C ASP A 114 -19.66 -10.83 -4.76
N GLN A 115 -18.37 -11.01 -5.05
CA GLN A 115 -17.91 -12.00 -6.02
C GLN A 115 -17.69 -13.38 -5.39
N PHE A 116 -17.04 -13.44 -4.21
CA PHE A 116 -16.75 -14.73 -3.60
C PHE A 116 -17.91 -15.30 -2.79
N GLU A 117 -18.85 -14.48 -2.30
CA GLU A 117 -20.06 -14.93 -1.57
C GLU A 117 -21.34 -14.28 -2.16
N PRO A 118 -21.70 -14.61 -3.42
CA PRO A 118 -22.85 -13.99 -4.09
C PRO A 118 -24.19 -14.33 -3.43
N THR A 119 -24.25 -15.42 -2.67
CA THR A 119 -25.37 -15.81 -1.82
C THR A 119 -24.81 -16.21 -0.46
N GLN A 120 -25.44 -15.75 0.62
CA GLN A 120 -24.99 -16.01 1.99
C GLN A 120 -24.70 -17.51 2.22
N GLY A 121 -23.50 -17.79 2.72
CA GLY A 121 -22.98 -19.13 3.01
C GLY A 121 -22.64 -19.98 1.77
N THR A 122 -22.65 -19.41 0.56
CA THR A 122 -22.30 -20.11 -0.68
C THR A 122 -21.11 -19.42 -1.35
N TYR A 123 -19.94 -20.05 -1.24
CA TYR A 123 -18.68 -19.49 -1.71
C TYR A 123 -18.30 -19.95 -3.12
N ASP A 124 -17.88 -19.02 -3.97
CA ASP A 124 -17.44 -19.30 -5.34
C ASP A 124 -15.99 -19.83 -5.35
N GLN A 125 -15.84 -21.12 -5.59
CA GLN A 125 -14.52 -21.77 -5.63
C GLN A 125 -13.69 -21.36 -6.85
N ALA A 126 -14.33 -21.02 -7.98
CA ALA A 126 -13.61 -20.55 -9.16
C ALA A 126 -13.00 -19.17 -8.93
N TYR A 127 -13.65 -18.34 -8.11
CA TYR A 127 -13.08 -17.09 -7.63
C TYR A 127 -11.76 -17.32 -6.88
N PHE A 128 -11.76 -18.22 -5.88
CA PHE A 128 -10.57 -18.53 -5.10
C PHE A 128 -9.48 -19.23 -5.91
N ASP A 129 -9.81 -20.05 -6.91
CA ASP A 129 -8.84 -20.58 -7.87
C ASP A 129 -8.12 -19.46 -8.64
N GLY A 130 -8.86 -18.40 -8.98
CA GLY A 130 -8.30 -17.19 -9.58
C GLY A 130 -7.32 -16.48 -8.63
N VAL A 131 -7.70 -16.29 -7.37
CA VAL A 131 -6.83 -15.67 -6.35
C VAL A 131 -5.55 -16.51 -6.15
N ARG A 132 -5.66 -17.84 -5.99
CA ARG A 132 -4.50 -18.74 -5.88
C ARG A 132 -3.57 -18.66 -7.09
N THR A 133 -4.13 -18.56 -8.29
CA THR A 133 -3.34 -18.38 -9.52
C THR A 133 -2.49 -17.11 -9.46
N VAL A 134 -3.04 -16.01 -8.93
CA VAL A 134 -2.30 -14.74 -8.80
C VAL A 134 -1.28 -14.79 -7.69
N LEU A 135 -1.59 -15.41 -6.55
CA LEU A 135 -0.65 -15.61 -5.45
C LEU A 135 0.56 -16.45 -5.88
N ALA A 136 0.35 -17.53 -6.64
CA ALA A 136 1.44 -18.34 -7.18
C ALA A 136 2.34 -17.57 -8.15
N ARG A 137 1.77 -16.68 -8.98
CA ARG A 137 2.56 -15.79 -9.85
C ARG A 137 3.34 -14.77 -9.04
N ALA A 138 2.72 -14.16 -8.03
CA ALA A 138 3.38 -13.21 -7.15
C ALA A 138 4.57 -13.86 -6.43
N GLU A 139 4.40 -15.06 -5.89
CA GLU A 139 5.48 -15.85 -5.29
C GLU A 139 6.64 -16.07 -6.28
N ALA A 140 6.34 -16.48 -7.52
CA ALA A 140 7.34 -16.73 -8.55
C ALA A 140 8.19 -15.49 -8.92
N HIS A 141 7.65 -14.28 -8.72
CA HIS A 141 8.34 -13.01 -8.94
C HIS A 141 8.83 -12.35 -7.64
N GLY A 142 8.70 -13.02 -6.49
CA GLY A 142 9.15 -12.51 -5.20
C GLY A 142 8.31 -11.37 -4.62
N LEU A 143 7.07 -11.22 -5.09
CA LEU A 143 6.14 -10.19 -4.66
C LEU A 143 5.32 -10.65 -3.44
N LYS A 144 5.21 -9.76 -2.46
CA LYS A 144 4.30 -9.87 -1.32
C LYS A 144 2.90 -9.43 -1.76
N VAL A 145 1.86 -10.03 -1.18
CA VAL A 145 0.46 -9.74 -1.54
C VAL A 145 -0.35 -9.34 -0.32
N ILE A 146 -0.94 -8.15 -0.35
CA ILE A 146 -1.99 -7.74 0.59
C ILE A 146 -3.33 -8.08 -0.05
N LEU A 147 -4.13 -8.87 0.66
CA LEU A 147 -5.51 -9.17 0.29
C LEU A 147 -6.41 -8.10 0.89
N ASP A 148 -7.04 -7.32 0.04
CA ASP A 148 -7.87 -6.19 0.45
C ASP A 148 -9.34 -6.51 0.25
N MET A 149 -10.13 -6.50 1.32
CA MET A 149 -11.58 -6.62 1.25
C MET A 149 -12.18 -5.34 0.68
N HIS A 150 -12.11 -5.24 -0.64
CA HIS A 150 -12.34 -4.00 -1.36
C HIS A 150 -13.83 -3.69 -1.49
N GLN A 151 -14.16 -2.42 -1.31
CA GLN A 151 -15.48 -1.88 -1.65
C GLN A 151 -15.34 -0.43 -2.11
N ASP A 152 -16.17 -0.02 -3.06
CA ASP A 152 -16.46 1.39 -3.27
C ASP A 152 -17.96 1.59 -3.10
N ASN A 153 -18.39 2.70 -2.51
CA ASN A 153 -19.80 3.02 -2.36
C ASN A 153 -20.63 1.84 -1.84
N PHE A 154 -20.10 1.13 -0.84
CA PHE A 154 -20.67 -0.04 -0.20
C PHE A 154 -20.69 -1.29 -1.08
N GLY A 155 -21.27 -1.27 -2.28
CA GLY A 155 -21.24 -2.43 -3.18
C GLY A 155 -22.32 -2.49 -4.24
N ALA A 156 -22.63 -3.71 -4.70
CA ALA A 156 -23.46 -3.98 -5.88
C ALA A 156 -24.87 -3.36 -5.82
N ALA A 157 -25.44 -3.25 -4.62
CA ALA A 157 -26.75 -2.62 -4.41
C ALA A 157 -26.81 -1.13 -4.81
N PHE A 158 -25.65 -0.47 -4.86
CA PHE A 158 -25.50 0.94 -5.24
C PHE A 158 -24.77 1.12 -6.59
N GLY A 159 -24.72 0.06 -7.41
CA GLY A 159 -24.08 0.10 -8.72
C GLY A 159 -22.55 0.04 -8.68
N SER A 160 -22.00 -0.51 -7.59
CA SER A 160 -20.56 -0.61 -7.34
C SER A 160 -20.11 -2.04 -7.00
N ASN A 161 -18.94 -2.22 -6.39
CA ASN A 161 -18.34 -3.51 -6.03
C ASN A 161 -18.04 -3.56 -4.52
N GLY A 162 -18.05 -4.74 -3.90
CA GLY A 162 -17.71 -4.90 -2.49
C GLY A 162 -18.73 -5.72 -1.73
N ILE A 163 -19.56 -5.08 -0.89
CA ILE A 163 -20.53 -5.77 -0.04
C ILE A 163 -21.67 -6.37 -0.90
N PRO A 164 -22.04 -7.66 -0.72
CA PRO A 164 -23.09 -8.31 -1.49
C PRO A 164 -24.48 -7.74 -1.19
N VAL A 165 -25.37 -7.82 -2.18
CA VAL A 165 -26.77 -7.31 -2.06
C VAL A 165 -27.52 -7.91 -0.87
N TRP A 166 -27.29 -9.20 -0.55
CA TRP A 166 -27.97 -9.86 0.57
C TRP A 166 -27.53 -9.32 1.94
N ALA A 167 -26.35 -8.70 2.02
CA ALA A 167 -25.81 -8.04 3.21
C ALA A 167 -26.12 -6.53 3.27
N THR A 168 -26.86 -5.98 2.28
CA THR A 168 -27.18 -4.55 2.21
C THR A 168 -28.55 -4.23 2.80
N ARG A 169 -28.60 -3.34 3.79
CA ARG A 169 -29.84 -2.85 4.42
C ARG A 169 -29.90 -1.33 4.40
N SER A 170 -30.85 -0.73 3.68
CA SER A 170 -30.96 0.72 3.54
C SER A 170 -32.22 1.33 4.16
N ASP A 171 -33.06 0.52 4.81
CA ASP A 171 -34.37 0.90 5.34
C ASP A 171 -35.33 1.56 4.32
N GLY A 172 -35.11 1.32 3.02
CA GLY A 172 -35.89 1.95 1.96
C GLY A 172 -35.62 3.46 1.81
N LEU A 173 -34.55 3.98 2.41
CA LEU A 173 -34.12 5.36 2.22
C LEU A 173 -33.71 5.62 0.76
N PRO A 174 -33.78 6.88 0.30
CA PRO A 174 -33.47 7.19 -1.09
C PRO A 174 -31.97 7.09 -1.39
N PHE A 175 -31.68 6.61 -2.59
CA PHE A 175 -30.38 6.69 -3.24
C PHE A 175 -30.55 7.36 -4.60
N VAL A 176 -29.86 8.47 -4.82
CA VAL A 176 -29.78 9.10 -6.13
C VAL A 176 -28.31 9.04 -6.56
N PRO A 177 -27.97 8.27 -7.60
CA PRO A 177 -26.61 8.24 -8.12
C PRO A 177 -26.11 9.65 -8.44
N GLN A 178 -24.89 9.94 -8.03
CA GLN A 178 -24.18 11.18 -8.30
C GLN A 178 -23.17 10.98 -9.44
N ASP A 179 -22.97 12.02 -10.26
CA ASP A 179 -21.98 11.98 -11.36
C ASP A 179 -20.55 11.87 -10.82
N VAL A 180 -20.26 12.58 -9.73
CA VAL A 180 -19.00 12.42 -8.99
C VAL A 180 -19.16 11.26 -8.02
N TRP A 181 -18.54 10.13 -8.35
CA TRP A 181 -18.81 8.83 -7.74
C TRP A 181 -18.68 8.81 -6.21
N PHE A 182 -17.69 9.49 -5.64
CA PHE A 182 -17.46 9.49 -4.18
C PHE A 182 -18.52 10.29 -3.41
N LEU A 183 -19.30 11.16 -4.08
CA LEU A 183 -20.45 11.83 -3.46
C LEU A 183 -21.62 10.88 -3.20
N ASN A 184 -21.59 9.66 -3.74
CA ASN A 184 -22.54 8.62 -3.38
C ASN A 184 -22.40 8.21 -1.91
N ALA A 185 -21.20 8.33 -1.31
CA ALA A 185 -20.93 7.95 0.09
C ALA A 185 -21.86 8.64 1.10
N VAL A 186 -22.31 9.87 0.79
CA VAL A 186 -23.20 10.66 1.66
C VAL A 186 -24.69 10.54 1.32
N GLN A 187 -25.07 9.62 0.43
CA GLN A 187 -26.48 9.35 0.14
C GLN A 187 -27.17 8.64 1.32
N PRO A 188 -28.42 8.99 1.67
CA PRO A 188 -29.10 8.44 2.86
C PRO A 188 -29.13 6.92 2.93
N ALA A 189 -29.45 6.25 1.82
CA ALA A 189 -29.50 4.78 1.76
C ALA A 189 -28.16 4.12 2.05
N LEU A 190 -27.06 4.71 1.56
CA LEU A 190 -25.72 4.15 1.64
C LEU A 190 -25.14 4.36 3.04
N MET A 191 -25.34 5.55 3.61
CA MET A 191 -25.04 5.82 5.03
C MET A 191 -25.78 4.86 5.96
N ARG A 192 -27.07 4.58 5.70
CA ARG A 192 -27.82 3.58 6.49
C ARG A 192 -27.28 2.17 6.32
N ALA A 193 -26.86 1.79 5.12
CA ALA A 193 -26.22 0.50 4.88
C ALA A 193 -24.95 0.31 5.71
N TRP A 194 -24.11 1.33 5.82
CA TRP A 194 -22.97 1.32 6.74
C TRP A 194 -23.38 1.10 8.19
N GLN A 195 -24.41 1.79 8.66
CA GLN A 195 -24.89 1.61 10.02
C GLN A 195 -25.28 0.14 10.30
N HIS A 196 -26.07 -0.48 9.43
CA HIS A 196 -26.45 -1.88 9.58
C HIS A 196 -25.25 -2.83 9.51
N LEU A 197 -24.33 -2.59 8.57
CA LEU A 197 -23.11 -3.39 8.44
C LEU A 197 -22.31 -3.37 9.76
N TYR A 198 -22.21 -2.22 10.42
CA TYR A 198 -21.50 -2.12 11.70
C TYR A 198 -22.29 -2.63 12.90
N GLU A 199 -23.62 -2.58 12.90
CA GLU A 199 -24.44 -2.74 14.11
C GLU A 199 -25.21 -4.06 14.19
N ASP A 200 -25.65 -4.60 13.06
CA ASP A 200 -26.51 -5.77 13.04
C ASP A 200 -25.72 -7.04 13.35
N ALA A 201 -26.18 -7.80 14.34
CA ALA A 201 -25.45 -8.96 14.87
C ALA A 201 -25.19 -10.04 13.81
N ASP A 202 -26.13 -10.25 12.89
CA ASP A 202 -26.00 -11.24 11.83
C ASP A 202 -25.04 -10.77 10.72
N LEU A 203 -25.01 -9.48 10.38
CA LEU A 203 -24.02 -8.92 9.45
C LEU A 203 -22.61 -8.91 10.04
N ARG A 204 -22.48 -8.65 11.35
CA ARG A 204 -21.22 -8.78 12.08
C ARG A 204 -20.67 -10.21 12.03
N GLN A 205 -21.54 -11.21 12.17
CA GLN A 205 -21.15 -12.61 12.04
C GLN A 205 -20.78 -12.94 10.59
N ALA A 206 -21.57 -12.48 9.63
CA ALA A 206 -21.29 -12.69 8.21
C ALA A 206 -19.92 -12.13 7.77
N GLN A 207 -19.51 -10.97 8.29
CA GLN A 207 -18.16 -10.43 8.06
C GLN A 207 -17.06 -11.34 8.61
N VAL A 208 -17.28 -11.94 9.79
CA VAL A 208 -16.34 -12.90 10.39
C VAL A 208 -16.25 -14.14 9.51
N ASP A 209 -17.39 -14.71 9.12
CA ASP A 209 -17.45 -15.92 8.29
C ASP A 209 -16.77 -15.68 6.93
N ALA A 210 -17.03 -14.54 6.29
CA ALA A 210 -16.41 -14.14 5.03
C ALA A 210 -14.88 -14.04 5.14
N TRP A 211 -14.35 -13.41 6.19
CA TRP A 211 -12.91 -13.33 6.41
C TRP A 211 -12.27 -14.68 6.74
N LEU A 212 -12.93 -15.51 7.55
CA LEU A 212 -12.44 -16.85 7.85
C LEU A 212 -12.42 -17.74 6.61
N GLU A 213 -13.38 -17.59 5.69
CA GLU A 213 -13.34 -18.26 4.39
C GLU A 213 -12.15 -17.80 3.55
N VAL A 214 -11.87 -16.49 3.46
CA VAL A 214 -10.69 -15.99 2.74
C VAL A 214 -9.40 -16.58 3.32
N VAL A 215 -9.28 -16.63 4.66
CA VAL A 215 -8.10 -17.21 5.31
C VAL A 215 -7.99 -18.71 5.07
N ASP A 216 -9.09 -19.46 5.14
CA ASP A 216 -9.10 -20.91 4.86
C ASP A 216 -8.68 -21.21 3.40
N GLN A 217 -9.16 -20.41 2.46
CA GLN A 217 -8.96 -20.65 1.03
C GLN A 217 -7.55 -20.30 0.55
N VAL A 218 -6.93 -19.25 1.10
CA VAL A 218 -5.67 -18.70 0.57
C VAL A 218 -4.67 -18.21 1.63
N GLY A 219 -4.99 -18.21 2.93
CA GLY A 219 -4.11 -17.65 3.97
C GLY A 219 -2.76 -18.36 4.13
N SER A 220 -2.72 -19.66 3.80
CA SER A 220 -1.48 -20.46 3.83
C SER A 220 -0.53 -20.18 2.67
N GLU A 221 -0.96 -19.46 1.63
CA GLU A 221 -0.14 -19.19 0.45
C GLU A 221 1.09 -18.32 0.82
N PRO A 222 2.33 -18.70 0.45
CA PRO A 222 3.55 -18.03 0.91
C PRO A 222 3.59 -16.53 0.61
N ALA A 223 3.07 -16.13 -0.55
CA ALA A 223 3.05 -14.74 -1.00
C ALA A 223 2.14 -13.81 -0.17
N VAL A 224 1.16 -14.34 0.58
CA VAL A 224 0.26 -13.52 1.40
C VAL A 224 1.07 -12.79 2.47
N PHE A 225 1.06 -11.47 2.47
CA PHE A 225 1.71 -10.66 3.48
C PHE A 225 0.76 -10.30 4.62
N GLY A 226 -0.50 -10.06 4.28
CA GLY A 226 -1.53 -9.74 5.25
C GLY A 226 -2.88 -9.42 4.63
N TYR A 227 -3.79 -9.04 5.53
CA TYR A 227 -5.20 -8.83 5.28
C TYR A 227 -5.55 -7.38 5.57
N ASP A 228 -5.97 -6.67 4.53
CA ASP A 228 -6.55 -5.34 4.63
C ASP A 228 -8.06 -5.47 4.82
N LEU A 229 -8.48 -5.19 6.06
CA LEU A 229 -9.74 -5.69 6.61
C LEU A 229 -10.98 -5.11 5.94
N LEU A 230 -10.89 -3.88 5.44
CA LEU A 230 -11.96 -3.17 4.78
C LEU A 230 -11.42 -1.90 4.12
N ASN A 231 -11.50 -1.83 2.78
CA ASN A 231 -11.16 -0.64 2.02
C ASN A 231 -12.06 0.55 2.38
N GLU A 232 -11.46 1.71 2.62
CA GLU A 232 -12.08 3.03 2.72
C GLU A 232 -13.41 3.04 3.51
N PRO A 233 -13.39 2.63 4.79
CA PRO A 233 -14.60 2.56 5.59
C PRO A 233 -15.25 3.95 5.70
N PHE A 234 -16.57 3.99 5.62
CA PHE A 234 -17.37 5.21 5.79
C PHE A 234 -18.43 4.99 6.87
N GLY A 235 -19.27 5.99 7.15
CA GLY A 235 -20.39 5.80 8.07
C GLY A 235 -21.49 6.86 7.95
N GLU A 236 -22.56 6.67 8.72
CA GLU A 236 -23.69 7.61 8.72
C GLU A 236 -23.33 8.90 9.45
N LEU A 237 -23.51 10.04 8.77
CA LEU A 237 -23.43 11.37 9.36
C LEU A 237 -24.77 11.70 10.03
N ARG A 238 -24.76 12.02 11.33
CA ARG A 238 -26.01 12.33 12.06
C ARG A 238 -26.31 13.81 12.05
N ALA A 239 -27.60 14.15 12.08
CA ALA A 239 -28.05 15.53 12.16
C ALA A 239 -27.50 16.21 13.41
N GLY A 240 -26.81 17.34 13.21
CA GLY A 240 -26.22 18.15 14.28
C GLY A 240 -24.77 17.80 14.61
N GLU A 241 -24.18 16.76 14.02
CA GLU A 241 -22.74 16.47 14.13
C GLU A 241 -21.93 17.29 13.14
N THR A 242 -20.78 17.78 13.58
CA THR A 242 -19.67 18.15 12.69
C THR A 242 -19.03 16.90 12.10
N LEU A 243 -18.30 17.03 10.98
CA LEU A 243 -17.58 15.88 10.40
C LEU A 243 -16.59 15.24 11.38
N GLN A 244 -15.87 16.05 12.17
CA GLN A 244 -14.94 15.48 13.15
C GLN A 244 -15.67 14.73 14.28
N GLU A 245 -16.86 15.19 14.71
CA GLU A 245 -17.68 14.44 15.69
C GLU A 245 -18.17 13.12 15.10
N ALA A 246 -18.57 13.10 13.83
CA ALA A 246 -18.95 11.88 13.13
C ALA A 246 -17.77 10.90 13.02
N VAL A 247 -16.59 11.36 12.57
CA VAL A 247 -15.34 10.57 12.53
C VAL A 247 -15.02 10.00 13.91
N ASN A 248 -15.08 10.82 14.96
CA ASN A 248 -14.81 10.38 16.34
C ASN A 248 -15.74 9.24 16.77
N ARG A 249 -17.03 9.33 16.44
CA ARG A 249 -18.02 8.32 16.80
C ARG A 249 -17.86 7.03 15.97
N ILE A 250 -17.71 7.17 14.65
CA ILE A 250 -17.64 6.04 13.72
C ILE A 250 -16.33 5.29 13.96
N GLU A 251 -15.20 5.98 13.91
CA GLU A 251 -13.89 5.34 14.08
C GLU A 251 -13.66 4.87 15.52
N GLY A 252 -13.99 5.71 16.50
CA GLY A 252 -13.80 5.40 17.92
C GLY A 252 -14.75 4.31 18.45
N GLY A 253 -15.84 4.03 17.75
CA GLY A 253 -16.83 3.01 18.10
C GLY A 253 -16.91 1.90 17.05
N GLN A 254 -17.83 2.10 16.10
CA GLN A 254 -18.27 1.12 15.10
C GLN A 254 -17.11 0.46 14.34
N LEU A 255 -16.21 1.26 13.77
CA LEU A 255 -15.12 0.74 12.95
C LEU A 255 -14.05 0.04 13.80
N SER A 256 -13.68 0.60 14.95
CA SER A 256 -12.76 -0.07 15.87
C SER A 256 -13.31 -1.40 16.40
N ASP A 257 -14.62 -1.50 16.65
CA ASP A 257 -15.27 -2.74 17.06
C ASP A 257 -15.32 -3.78 15.92
N LEU A 258 -15.47 -3.33 14.68
CA LEU A 258 -15.33 -4.19 13.51
C LEU A 258 -13.90 -4.75 13.43
N TYR A 259 -12.89 -3.90 13.44
CA TYR A 259 -11.50 -4.35 13.33
C TYR A 259 -11.07 -5.26 14.47
N GLN A 260 -11.47 -4.96 15.72
CA GLN A 260 -11.16 -5.84 16.85
C GLN A 260 -11.81 -7.21 16.67
N ARG A 261 -13.09 -7.26 16.30
CA ARG A 261 -13.82 -8.53 16.09
C ARG A 261 -13.17 -9.38 14.99
N LEU A 262 -12.85 -8.78 13.85
CA LEU A 262 -12.20 -9.48 12.74
C LEU A 262 -10.79 -9.92 13.09
N THR A 263 -10.03 -9.07 13.79
CA THR A 263 -8.69 -9.41 14.29
C THR A 263 -8.74 -10.62 15.21
N ASP A 264 -9.63 -10.61 16.20
CA ASP A 264 -9.79 -11.71 17.15
C ASP A 264 -10.16 -13.01 16.43
N ALA A 265 -11.08 -12.95 15.46
CA ALA A 265 -11.50 -14.12 14.69
C ALA A 265 -10.36 -14.69 13.82
N ILE A 266 -9.71 -13.85 13.01
CA ILE A 266 -8.60 -14.28 12.14
C ILE A 266 -7.47 -14.86 12.99
N ARG A 267 -7.15 -14.26 14.14
CA ARG A 267 -6.09 -14.75 15.04
C ARG A 267 -6.38 -16.12 15.67
N THR A 268 -7.59 -16.66 15.54
CA THR A 268 -7.89 -18.05 15.93
C THR A 268 -7.36 -19.08 14.93
N VAL A 269 -7.11 -18.67 13.67
CA VAL A 269 -6.69 -19.55 12.57
C VAL A 269 -5.38 -19.13 11.91
N ASP A 270 -5.00 -17.84 12.01
CA ASP A 270 -3.75 -17.31 11.46
C ASP A 270 -3.08 -16.31 12.44
N THR A 271 -1.89 -16.68 12.91
CA THR A 271 -1.06 -15.86 13.80
C THR A 271 0.13 -15.21 13.09
N GLU A 272 0.34 -15.50 11.81
CA GLU A 272 1.56 -15.15 11.08
C GLU A 272 1.38 -13.97 10.14
N ARG A 273 0.21 -13.78 9.52
CA ARG A 273 0.01 -12.72 8.54
C ARG A 273 -0.37 -11.40 9.21
N TRP A 274 0.03 -10.29 8.61
CA TRP A 274 -0.28 -8.95 9.13
C TRP A 274 -1.78 -8.65 8.97
N ILE A 275 -2.32 -7.90 9.92
CA ILE A 275 -3.66 -7.33 9.84
C ILE A 275 -3.50 -5.83 9.63
N PHE A 276 -4.04 -5.33 8.52
CA PHE A 276 -4.01 -3.95 8.12
C PHE A 276 -5.37 -3.30 8.45
N VAL A 277 -5.32 -2.16 9.13
CA VAL A 277 -6.51 -1.40 9.52
C VAL A 277 -6.45 0.01 8.95
N GLU A 278 -7.46 0.36 8.17
CA GLU A 278 -7.58 1.67 7.56
C GLU A 278 -8.33 2.64 8.48
N PRO A 279 -7.94 3.93 8.58
CA PRO A 279 -8.87 4.95 9.04
C PRO A 279 -9.98 5.15 8.00
N ALA A 280 -11.00 5.92 8.34
CA ALA A 280 -11.88 6.45 7.33
C ALA A 280 -11.11 7.49 6.49
N ASN A 281 -11.44 7.59 5.20
CA ASN A 281 -10.66 8.36 4.22
C ASN A 281 -10.66 9.87 4.46
N GLU A 282 -11.47 10.36 5.40
CA GLU A 282 -11.59 11.75 5.79
C GLU A 282 -10.28 12.34 6.35
N ALA A 283 -9.27 11.51 6.68
CA ALA A 283 -7.91 11.97 6.95
C ALA A 283 -7.35 12.85 5.81
N SER A 284 -7.74 12.56 4.57
CA SER A 284 -7.44 13.35 3.37
C SER A 284 -8.01 14.79 3.39
N LEU A 285 -9.04 15.03 4.22
CA LEU A 285 -9.59 16.37 4.49
C LEU A 285 -8.84 17.09 5.63
N GLY A 286 -7.82 16.45 6.21
CA GLY A 286 -7.11 16.93 7.39
C GLY A 286 -7.84 16.65 8.71
N LEU A 287 -8.87 15.79 8.70
CA LEU A 287 -9.51 15.32 9.94
C LEU A 287 -8.60 14.33 10.64
N THR A 288 -8.60 14.37 11.98
CA THR A 288 -7.77 13.44 12.76
C THR A 288 -8.50 12.12 12.94
N PRO A 289 -7.93 10.97 12.52
CA PRO A 289 -8.48 9.66 12.81
C PRO A 289 -8.60 9.41 14.32
N ALA A 290 -9.69 8.77 14.70
CA ALA A 290 -10.10 8.50 16.07
C ALA A 290 -10.21 7.00 16.38
N LEU A 291 -9.68 6.13 15.49
CA LEU A 291 -9.54 4.70 15.76
C LEU A 291 -8.95 4.44 17.16
N ARG A 292 -9.54 3.47 17.88
CA ARG A 292 -8.97 2.90 19.10
C ARG A 292 -7.83 1.94 18.75
N LYS A 293 -7.02 1.63 19.77
CA LYS A 293 -6.04 0.55 19.64
C LYS A 293 -6.75 -0.75 19.30
N ILE A 294 -6.34 -1.36 18.20
CA ILE A 294 -6.71 -2.74 17.88
C ILE A 294 -5.69 -3.65 18.55
N HIS A 295 -6.18 -4.56 19.37
CA HIS A 295 -5.37 -5.51 20.12
C HIS A 295 -5.17 -6.77 19.30
N GLY A 296 -3.91 -7.16 19.11
CA GLY A 296 -3.53 -8.36 18.37
C GLY A 296 -2.04 -8.33 18.06
N THR A 297 -1.48 -9.49 17.71
CA THR A 297 -0.14 -9.56 17.12
C THR A 297 -0.20 -9.09 15.67
N LYS A 298 0.91 -8.50 15.18
CA LYS A 298 1.08 -8.11 13.77
C LYS A 298 -0.07 -7.27 13.21
N VAL A 299 -0.45 -6.21 13.94
CA VAL A 299 -1.39 -5.18 13.46
C VAL A 299 -0.59 -4.01 12.89
N ALA A 300 -0.97 -3.53 11.72
CA ALA A 300 -0.36 -2.40 11.04
C ALA A 300 -1.43 -1.38 10.63
N TYR A 301 -1.07 -0.10 10.65
CA TYR A 301 -1.93 0.98 10.22
C TYR A 301 -1.82 1.18 8.71
N TYR A 302 -2.95 1.36 8.02
CA TYR A 302 -3.00 1.26 6.56
C TYR A 302 -3.81 2.39 5.90
N PRO A 303 -3.36 3.65 5.98
CA PRO A 303 -4.12 4.78 5.44
C PRO A 303 -3.97 4.98 3.94
N HIS A 304 -4.92 5.69 3.33
CA HIS A 304 -4.81 6.21 1.96
C HIS A 304 -4.45 7.69 1.97
N MET A 305 -3.81 8.16 0.89
CA MET A 305 -3.42 9.56 0.71
C MET A 305 -3.91 10.11 -0.63
N TYR A 306 -5.02 10.82 -0.59
CA TYR A 306 -5.58 11.53 -1.74
C TYR A 306 -5.85 12.99 -1.38
N ASP A 307 -5.44 13.96 -2.19
CA ASP A 307 -5.88 15.34 -1.97
C ASP A 307 -7.31 15.50 -2.48
N SER A 308 -8.26 15.70 -1.56
CA SER A 308 -9.68 15.88 -1.89
C SER A 308 -9.94 16.96 -2.95
N ALA A 309 -9.12 18.01 -3.03
CA ALA A 309 -9.26 19.06 -4.06
C ALA A 309 -8.81 18.56 -5.43
N ILE A 310 -7.76 17.74 -5.49
CA ILE A 310 -7.31 17.07 -6.72
C ILE A 310 -8.39 16.09 -7.17
N GLU A 311 -8.88 15.23 -6.29
CA GLU A 311 -9.94 14.26 -6.61
C GLU A 311 -11.22 14.95 -7.10
N THR A 312 -11.66 16.00 -6.41
CA THR A 312 -12.84 16.77 -6.83
C THR A 312 -12.65 17.41 -8.19
N ALA A 313 -11.47 17.94 -8.50
CA ALA A 313 -11.18 18.48 -9.83
C ALA A 313 -11.18 17.38 -10.89
N THR A 314 -10.53 16.24 -10.63
CA THR A 314 -10.43 15.10 -11.54
C THR A 314 -11.81 14.58 -11.95
N TYR A 315 -12.70 14.32 -10.99
CA TYR A 315 -14.01 13.74 -11.28
C TYR A 315 -15.11 14.78 -11.58
N GLY A 316 -14.94 16.01 -11.12
CA GLY A 316 -15.87 17.12 -11.37
C GLY A 316 -15.60 17.88 -12.67
N GLY A 317 -14.56 17.52 -13.43
CA GLY A 317 -14.19 18.19 -14.68
C GLY A 317 -13.43 19.52 -14.50
N GLY A 318 -12.82 19.73 -13.33
CA GLY A 318 -11.93 20.85 -13.03
C GLY A 318 -10.47 20.58 -13.40
N THR A 319 -9.59 21.53 -13.07
CA THR A 319 -8.13 21.37 -13.20
C THR A 319 -7.54 21.13 -11.82
N PRO A 320 -6.83 20.01 -11.59
CA PRO A 320 -6.10 19.78 -10.34
C PRO A 320 -5.09 20.89 -10.06
N VAL A 321 -4.98 21.28 -8.79
CA VAL A 321 -4.02 22.31 -8.34
C VAL A 321 -3.25 21.77 -7.15
N LEU A 322 -1.92 21.76 -7.26
CA LEU A 322 -1.04 21.41 -6.15
C LEU A 322 -1.23 22.38 -4.97
N ASN A 323 -1.45 21.83 -3.79
CA ASN A 323 -1.54 22.57 -2.54
C ASN A 323 -0.51 22.03 -1.53
N GLU A 324 0.63 22.70 -1.39
CA GLU A 324 1.69 22.27 -0.47
C GLU A 324 1.22 22.09 0.98
N ALA A 325 0.20 22.85 1.42
CA ALA A 325 -0.33 22.74 2.75
C ALA A 325 -1.10 21.42 2.99
N PHE A 326 -1.47 20.67 1.93
CA PHE A 326 -2.04 19.32 2.03
C PHE A 326 -1.10 18.39 2.79
N PHE A 327 0.17 18.30 2.39
CA PHE A 327 1.13 17.38 3.00
C PHE A 327 1.33 17.64 4.49
N THR A 328 1.39 18.91 4.91
CA THR A 328 1.47 19.28 6.32
C THR A 328 0.23 18.87 7.11
N ARG A 329 -0.98 19.10 6.56
CA ARG A 329 -2.25 18.73 7.22
C ARG A 329 -2.40 17.22 7.30
N PHE A 330 -2.17 16.53 6.19
CA PHE A 330 -2.28 15.08 6.10
C PHE A 330 -1.30 14.39 7.05
N ARG A 331 -0.04 14.84 7.07
CA ARG A 331 0.96 14.38 8.04
C ARG A 331 0.46 14.54 9.48
N ALA A 332 -0.05 15.72 9.85
CA ALA A 332 -0.51 16.00 11.20
C ALA A 332 -1.69 15.09 11.63
N ALA A 333 -2.58 14.77 10.69
CA ALA A 333 -3.69 13.85 10.91
C ALA A 333 -3.20 12.40 11.11
N ILE A 334 -2.28 11.93 10.25
CA ILE A 334 -2.06 10.50 10.07
C ILE A 334 -1.07 9.87 11.05
N VAL A 335 -0.05 10.61 11.48
CA VAL A 335 1.05 10.03 12.29
C VAL A 335 0.65 9.70 13.73
N GLY A 336 -0.43 10.30 14.23
CA GLY A 336 -0.81 10.18 15.64
C GLY A 336 -1.22 8.76 16.04
N TYR A 337 -1.98 8.05 15.19
CA TYR A 337 -2.43 6.70 15.49
C TYR A 337 -1.28 5.68 15.61
N PRO A 338 -0.37 5.53 14.63
CA PRO A 338 0.70 4.54 14.71
C PRO A 338 1.68 4.84 15.85
N GLN A 339 1.96 6.12 16.13
CA GLN A 339 2.82 6.52 17.25
C GLN A 339 2.24 6.16 18.61
N ARG A 340 0.95 6.45 18.86
CA ARG A 340 0.30 6.14 20.14
C ARG A 340 0.15 4.64 20.38
N ASN A 341 0.03 3.85 19.31
CA ASN A 341 -0.28 2.43 19.40
C ASN A 341 0.94 1.52 19.21
N HIS A 342 2.08 2.09 18.79
CA HIS A 342 3.33 1.38 18.46
C HIS A 342 3.11 0.31 17.38
N VAL A 343 2.47 0.72 16.27
CA VAL A 343 2.24 -0.14 15.10
C VAL A 343 2.93 0.47 13.88
N PRO A 344 3.45 -0.36 12.95
CA PRO A 344 4.02 0.15 11.72
C PRO A 344 2.91 0.64 10.78
N MET A 345 3.29 1.43 9.78
CA MET A 345 2.36 2.05 8.83
C MET A 345 2.81 1.85 7.38
N ILE A 346 1.90 1.47 6.49
CA ILE A 346 2.09 1.42 5.03
C ILE A 346 0.91 2.15 4.40
N PHE A 347 1.12 2.90 3.32
CA PHE A 347 0.01 3.55 2.62
C PHE A 347 -0.65 2.59 1.62
N GLY A 348 -1.93 2.28 1.81
CA GLY A 348 -2.66 1.32 0.98
C GLY A 348 -2.98 1.83 -0.42
N GLU A 349 -3.24 3.12 -0.54
CA GLU A 349 -3.44 3.78 -1.81
C GLU A 349 -2.94 5.22 -1.76
N TRP A 350 -2.43 5.65 -2.91
CA TRP A 350 -2.09 7.03 -3.22
C TRP A 350 -1.88 7.14 -4.72
N GLY A 351 -2.04 8.32 -5.28
CA GLY A 351 -1.70 8.56 -6.68
C GLY A 351 -2.52 9.69 -7.29
N VAL A 352 -2.41 9.82 -8.60
CA VAL A 352 -3.18 10.74 -9.44
C VAL A 352 -3.56 10.00 -10.70
N SER A 353 -4.76 10.26 -11.24
CA SER A 353 -5.22 9.56 -12.45
C SER A 353 -4.57 10.06 -13.74
N ASP A 354 -4.00 11.26 -13.72
CA ASP A 354 -3.36 11.90 -14.88
C ASP A 354 -2.18 12.77 -14.40
N ALA A 355 -0.98 12.18 -14.44
CA ALA A 355 0.23 12.87 -14.04
C ALA A 355 0.67 13.99 -15.02
N SER A 356 0.12 14.03 -16.24
CA SER A 356 0.45 15.07 -17.23
C SER A 356 -0.15 16.43 -16.89
N LYS A 357 -1.08 16.50 -15.92
CA LYS A 357 -1.66 17.77 -15.48
C LYS A 357 -0.62 18.63 -14.76
N PRO A 358 -0.66 19.97 -14.93
CA PRO A 358 0.30 20.86 -14.31
C PRO A 358 0.41 20.65 -12.78
N GLY A 359 1.63 20.42 -12.31
CA GLY A 359 1.95 20.25 -10.88
C GLY A 359 1.71 18.84 -10.33
N MET A 360 1.19 17.88 -11.12
CA MET A 360 0.96 16.52 -10.63
C MET A 360 2.24 15.70 -10.50
N GLU A 361 3.26 15.95 -11.32
CA GLU A 361 4.60 15.38 -11.11
C GLU A 361 5.17 15.77 -9.74
N ALA A 362 5.08 17.06 -9.38
CA ALA A 362 5.51 17.57 -8.08
C ALA A 362 4.66 17.02 -6.93
N PHE A 363 3.35 16.81 -7.15
CA PHE A 363 2.49 16.13 -6.18
C PHE A 363 2.96 14.69 -5.92
N ILE A 364 3.31 13.94 -6.97
CA ILE A 364 3.84 12.58 -6.87
C ILE A 364 5.16 12.58 -6.10
N ASP A 365 6.13 13.43 -6.49
CA ASP A 365 7.42 13.56 -5.78
C ASP A 365 7.21 13.83 -4.29
N ARG A 366 6.35 14.80 -3.98
CA ARG A 366 6.10 15.20 -2.59
C ARG A 366 5.34 14.13 -1.80
N SER A 367 4.47 13.38 -2.46
CA SER A 367 3.77 12.22 -1.90
C SER A 367 4.74 11.12 -1.51
N VAL A 368 5.63 10.71 -2.41
CA VAL A 368 6.61 9.66 -2.13
C VAL A 368 7.57 10.09 -1.03
N ALA A 369 8.07 11.33 -1.08
CA ALA A 369 8.94 11.88 -0.05
C ALA A 369 8.26 11.90 1.33
N LEU A 370 6.97 12.27 1.41
CA LEU A 370 6.25 12.24 2.68
C LEU A 370 6.08 10.81 3.20
N MET A 371 5.71 9.86 2.34
CA MET A 371 5.51 8.46 2.76
C MET A 371 6.83 7.80 3.22
N ASP A 372 7.96 8.13 2.60
CA ASP A 372 9.29 7.71 3.06
C ASP A 372 9.64 8.33 4.43
N GLU A 373 9.25 9.59 4.65
CA GLU A 373 9.46 10.30 5.92
C GLU A 373 8.66 9.67 7.07
N ILE A 374 7.42 9.24 6.84
CA ILE A 374 6.51 8.89 7.94
C ILE A 374 6.03 7.44 7.96
N GLY A 375 6.13 6.69 6.87
CA GLY A 375 5.69 5.30 6.74
C GLY A 375 6.82 4.31 6.49
N SER A 376 6.45 3.05 6.33
CA SER A 376 7.34 1.93 6.00
C SER A 376 6.98 1.34 4.64
N GLY A 377 6.37 2.12 3.76
CA GLY A 377 5.99 1.64 2.43
C GLY A 377 4.69 2.22 1.90
N TRP A 378 4.36 1.79 0.69
CA TRP A 378 3.16 2.22 -0.01
C TRP A 378 2.80 1.31 -1.19
N THR A 379 1.53 1.34 -1.60
CA THR A 379 1.05 0.78 -2.88
C THR A 379 0.41 1.88 -3.72
N ALA A 380 0.97 2.15 -4.90
CA ALA A 380 0.49 3.20 -5.80
C ALA A 380 -0.79 2.76 -6.52
N PHE A 381 -1.72 3.70 -6.69
CA PHE A 381 -2.93 3.58 -7.49
C PHE A 381 -2.74 4.34 -8.82
N TYR A 382 -3.40 3.90 -9.90
CA TYR A 382 -3.22 4.35 -11.31
C TYR A 382 -1.90 4.06 -11.99
N PHE A 383 -0.86 3.66 -11.26
CA PHE A 383 0.43 3.35 -11.83
C PHE A 383 0.53 1.88 -12.27
N ASP A 384 0.94 1.64 -13.52
CA ASP A 384 1.21 0.30 -14.05
C ASP A 384 2.62 0.19 -14.62
N PRO A 385 3.55 -0.49 -13.90
CA PRO A 385 4.92 -0.72 -14.36
C PRO A 385 5.02 -1.43 -15.73
N ALA A 386 3.99 -2.18 -16.13
CA ALA A 386 3.95 -2.82 -17.45
C ALA A 386 3.77 -1.82 -18.61
N SER A 387 3.39 -0.57 -18.30
CA SER A 387 3.19 0.50 -19.28
C SER A 387 4.40 1.43 -19.43
N LEU A 388 5.51 1.15 -18.73
CA LEU A 388 6.71 2.00 -18.77
C LEU A 388 7.39 2.03 -20.15
N PRO A 389 8.00 3.18 -20.55
CA PRO A 389 8.02 4.45 -19.82
C PRO A 389 6.62 5.10 -19.82
N ASP A 390 6.26 5.71 -18.69
CA ASP A 390 4.96 6.34 -18.48
C ASP A 390 5.20 7.81 -18.08
N PRO A 391 5.25 8.73 -19.05
CA PRO A 391 5.65 10.11 -18.80
C PRO A 391 4.82 10.76 -17.69
N GLY A 392 5.50 11.24 -16.66
CA GLY A 392 4.89 11.86 -15.48
C GLY A 392 4.67 10.89 -14.31
N PHE A 393 4.86 9.58 -14.49
CA PHE A 393 4.89 8.60 -13.39
C PHE A 393 6.29 7.98 -13.17
N ASP A 394 7.24 8.20 -14.09
CA ASP A 394 8.58 7.61 -14.02
C ASP A 394 9.32 7.90 -12.69
N GLN A 395 9.04 9.01 -12.01
CA GLN A 395 9.61 9.38 -10.70
C GLN A 395 9.16 8.47 -9.54
N ILE A 396 8.10 7.67 -9.73
CA ILE A 396 7.73 6.61 -8.79
C ILE A 396 8.81 5.52 -8.77
N ILE A 397 9.51 5.32 -9.90
CA ILE A 397 10.67 4.43 -9.98
C ILE A 397 11.91 5.18 -9.48
N GLN A 398 12.34 4.85 -8.27
CA GLN A 398 13.50 5.46 -7.63
C GLN A 398 14.25 4.46 -6.74
N PRO A 399 15.57 4.64 -6.55
CA PRO A 399 16.33 3.88 -5.56
C PRO A 399 15.75 4.03 -4.15
N TRP A 400 15.79 2.97 -3.35
CA TRP A 400 15.26 2.98 -1.98
C TRP A 400 15.91 1.95 -1.07
N ALA A 401 15.73 2.11 0.24
CA ALA A 401 16.26 1.18 1.24
C ALA A 401 15.20 0.14 1.62
N GLN A 402 15.32 -1.07 1.08
CA GLN A 402 14.37 -2.15 1.33
C GLN A 402 14.52 -2.76 2.72
N ALA A 403 15.76 -2.85 3.22
CA ALA A 403 16.07 -3.29 4.56
C ALA A 403 17.19 -2.42 5.15
N VAL A 404 17.06 -2.01 6.40
CA VAL A 404 18.08 -1.24 7.13
C VAL A 404 18.55 -2.07 8.31
N ALA A 405 19.84 -2.39 8.34
CA ALA A 405 20.47 -3.15 9.42
C ALA A 405 20.82 -2.23 10.60
N GLY A 406 19.79 -1.68 11.22
CA GLY A 406 19.87 -0.72 12.32
C GLY A 406 18.52 -0.07 12.59
N ALA A 407 18.47 0.76 13.64
CA ALA A 407 17.32 1.59 13.98
C ALA A 407 17.26 2.81 13.04
N PRO A 408 16.30 2.93 12.12
CA PRO A 408 16.29 4.01 11.15
C PRO A 408 16.09 5.38 11.81
N THR A 409 16.73 6.40 11.25
CA THR A 409 16.52 7.82 11.55
C THR A 409 15.80 8.50 10.40
N SER A 410 16.24 8.22 9.17
CA SER A 410 15.62 8.71 7.95
C SER A 410 16.04 7.84 6.76
N ALA A 411 15.17 7.72 5.76
CA ALA A 411 15.49 7.13 4.48
C ALA A 411 14.70 7.89 3.41
N GLY A 412 15.34 8.29 2.32
CA GLY A 412 14.64 9.01 1.25
C GLY A 412 15.52 9.27 0.05
N PHE A 413 14.89 9.30 -1.13
CA PHE A 413 15.52 9.66 -2.38
C PHE A 413 15.12 11.08 -2.78
N ASP A 414 16.11 11.90 -3.11
CA ASP A 414 15.92 13.22 -3.69
C ASP A 414 16.07 13.12 -5.21
N THR A 415 14.96 13.33 -5.92
CA THR A 415 14.90 13.25 -7.40
C THR A 415 15.71 14.34 -8.08
N ALA A 416 15.84 15.53 -7.48
CA ALA A 416 16.57 16.66 -8.03
C ALA A 416 18.09 16.46 -7.94
N THR A 417 18.58 15.98 -6.79
CA THR A 417 20.01 15.67 -6.61
C THR A 417 20.37 14.25 -7.01
N ARG A 418 19.37 13.42 -7.33
CA ARG A 418 19.49 11.98 -7.63
C ARG A 418 20.22 11.25 -6.51
N ARG A 419 19.82 11.45 -5.25
CA ARG A 419 20.54 10.93 -4.08
C ARG A 419 19.61 10.17 -3.16
N LEU A 420 19.90 8.89 -2.94
CA LEU A 420 19.33 8.15 -1.81
C LEU A 420 20.20 8.42 -0.59
N ARG A 421 19.58 8.76 0.54
CA ARG A 421 20.26 8.83 1.84
C ARG A 421 19.50 7.98 2.84
N VAL A 422 20.24 7.16 3.57
CA VAL A 422 19.74 6.33 4.67
C VAL A 422 20.58 6.65 5.90
N VAL A 423 19.93 7.11 6.96
CA VAL A 423 20.56 7.40 8.25
C VAL A 423 19.95 6.47 9.29
N PHE A 424 20.79 5.79 10.07
CA PHE A 424 20.35 4.84 11.09
C PHE A 424 21.37 4.73 12.22
N ALA A 425 20.96 4.26 13.38
CA ALA A 425 21.85 3.90 14.48
C ALA A 425 21.98 2.37 14.58
N ASP A 426 23.07 1.91 15.19
CA ASP A 426 23.21 0.49 15.52
C ASP A 426 22.07 0.00 16.43
N ASP A 427 21.54 -1.18 16.11
CA ASP A 427 20.66 -1.97 16.97
C ASP A 427 21.07 -3.45 16.95
N ASP A 428 20.18 -4.35 17.36
CA ASP A 428 20.43 -5.79 17.38
C ASP A 428 20.29 -6.46 16.00
N ALA A 429 19.94 -5.71 14.95
CA ALA A 429 19.80 -6.26 13.60
C ALA A 429 21.09 -6.91 13.11
N THR A 430 20.93 -7.91 12.24
CA THR A 430 22.03 -8.67 11.62
C THR A 430 21.93 -8.62 10.10
N GLY A 431 23.04 -8.89 9.42
CA GLY A 431 23.12 -8.81 7.96
C GLY A 431 23.30 -7.38 7.42
N PRO A 432 23.26 -7.19 6.10
CA PRO A 432 23.47 -5.90 5.45
C PRO A 432 22.19 -5.05 5.38
N THR A 433 22.39 -3.75 5.17
CA THR A 433 21.38 -2.83 4.65
C THR A 433 21.24 -3.06 3.15
N ASP A 434 20.02 -3.22 2.65
CA ASP A 434 19.72 -3.53 1.26
C ASP A 434 19.19 -2.28 0.54
N LEU A 435 19.95 -1.81 -0.46
CA LEU A 435 19.57 -0.70 -1.31
C LEU A 435 19.08 -1.22 -2.66
N VAL A 436 17.81 -1.03 -2.98
CA VAL A 436 17.25 -1.38 -4.29
C VAL A 436 17.61 -0.30 -5.28
N VAL A 437 18.12 -0.72 -6.44
CA VAL A 437 18.53 0.12 -7.57
C VAL A 437 17.75 -0.32 -8.80
N PRO A 438 16.62 0.34 -9.12
CA PRO A 438 15.83 -0.02 -10.29
C PRO A 438 16.64 0.06 -11.58
N PRO A 439 16.29 -0.67 -12.66
CA PRO A 439 17.05 -0.69 -13.91
C PRO A 439 17.30 0.69 -14.53
N ALA A 440 16.40 1.65 -14.34
CA ALA A 440 16.57 3.05 -14.76
C ALA A 440 17.78 3.76 -14.09
N TYR A 441 18.35 3.15 -13.05
CA TYR A 441 19.45 3.63 -12.22
C TYR A 441 20.62 2.63 -12.18
N ALA A 442 20.67 1.63 -13.08
CA ALA A 442 21.63 0.52 -12.99
C ALA A 442 23.11 0.93 -13.16
N ASP A 443 23.40 2.00 -13.91
CA ASP A 443 24.76 2.41 -14.26
C ASP A 443 25.14 3.79 -13.71
N GLY A 444 26.41 3.95 -13.34
CA GLY A 444 27.00 5.23 -12.95
C GLY A 444 26.67 5.67 -11.53
N TRP A 445 26.62 4.71 -10.59
CA TRP A 445 26.33 4.95 -9.18
C TRP A 445 27.39 4.34 -8.27
N LYS A 446 27.63 5.00 -7.14
CA LYS A 446 28.48 4.52 -6.05
C LYS A 446 27.81 4.67 -4.71
N VAL A 447 28.24 3.84 -3.77
CA VAL A 447 27.90 3.98 -2.35
C VAL A 447 28.95 4.84 -1.66
N VAL A 448 28.50 5.81 -0.88
CA VAL A 448 29.33 6.66 -0.01
C VAL A 448 28.77 6.58 1.39
N THR A 449 29.63 6.45 2.39
CA THR A 449 29.20 6.35 3.80
C THR A 449 29.82 7.45 4.67
N SER A 450 29.26 7.65 5.86
CA SER A 450 29.89 8.43 6.93
C SER A 450 31.02 7.69 7.65
N ASP A 451 31.11 6.38 7.43
CA ASP A 451 31.96 5.48 8.20
C ASP A 451 33.39 5.50 7.68
N ALA A 452 34.34 5.14 8.54
CA ALA A 452 35.75 5.13 8.18
C ALA A 452 36.05 4.09 7.09
N ASP A 453 37.01 4.41 6.21
CA ASP A 453 37.46 3.47 5.19
C ASP A 453 37.90 2.14 5.82
N GLY A 454 37.46 1.04 5.21
CA GLY A 454 37.76 -0.32 5.68
C GLY A 454 36.88 -0.82 6.84
N THR A 455 35.90 -0.03 7.32
CA THR A 455 34.91 -0.48 8.32
C THR A 455 33.55 -0.80 7.71
N TRP A 456 33.43 -0.77 6.39
CA TRP A 456 32.21 -1.09 5.66
C TRP A 456 32.52 -1.75 4.31
N SER A 457 31.53 -2.43 3.75
CA SER A 457 31.56 -2.98 2.38
C SER A 457 30.24 -2.74 1.66
N ALA A 458 30.28 -2.68 0.33
CA ALA A 458 29.11 -2.67 -0.52
C ALA A 458 29.26 -3.75 -1.61
N GLU A 459 28.31 -4.67 -1.67
CA GLU A 459 28.30 -5.83 -2.56
C GLU A 459 27.04 -5.77 -3.44
N PRO A 460 27.17 -5.47 -4.74
CA PRO A 460 26.04 -5.53 -5.67
C PRO A 460 25.58 -6.98 -5.87
N ASP A 461 24.27 -7.22 -5.77
CA ASP A 461 23.61 -8.42 -6.27
C ASP A 461 23.22 -8.19 -7.76
N PRO A 462 23.93 -8.81 -8.71
CA PRO A 462 23.71 -8.59 -10.13
C PRO A 462 22.40 -9.20 -10.66
N VAL A 463 21.70 -10.01 -9.85
CA VAL A 463 20.44 -10.66 -10.24
C VAL A 463 19.24 -9.91 -9.66
N ALA A 464 19.37 -9.34 -8.46
CA ALA A 464 18.27 -8.69 -7.76
C ALA A 464 18.18 -7.16 -7.98
N GLY A 465 19.22 -6.51 -8.53
CA GLY A 465 19.26 -5.05 -8.59
C GLY A 465 19.34 -4.43 -7.19
N VAL A 466 20.04 -5.10 -6.27
CA VAL A 466 20.20 -4.71 -4.87
C VAL A 466 21.68 -4.49 -4.59
N ILE A 467 22.02 -3.53 -3.74
CA ILE A 467 23.37 -3.37 -3.19
C ILE A 467 23.30 -3.63 -1.69
N HIS A 468 24.03 -4.65 -1.24
CA HIS A 468 24.15 -5.02 0.16
C HIS A 468 25.27 -4.21 0.81
N VAL A 469 24.92 -3.34 1.76
CA VAL A 469 25.87 -2.49 2.48
C VAL A 469 26.03 -3.00 3.91
N THR A 470 27.24 -3.44 4.26
CA THR A 470 27.57 -3.85 5.64
C THR A 470 28.37 -2.75 6.31
N THR A 471 27.92 -2.29 7.48
CA THR A 471 28.64 -1.34 8.35
C THR A 471 29.08 -2.03 9.63
N ALA A 472 30.21 -1.62 10.19
CA ALA A 472 30.65 -2.11 11.50
C ALA A 472 29.76 -1.53 12.61
N LYS A 473 29.41 -2.34 13.61
CA LYS A 473 28.72 -1.83 14.81
C LYS A 473 29.68 -0.97 15.64
N THR A 474 29.43 0.33 15.68
CA THR A 474 30.23 1.35 16.38
C THR A 474 29.57 1.87 17.66
N GLY A 475 28.28 1.57 17.87
CA GLY A 475 27.41 2.21 18.85
C GLY A 475 26.96 3.62 18.45
N GLY A 476 27.23 4.03 17.20
CA GLY A 476 26.99 5.37 16.66
C GLY A 476 25.89 5.40 15.60
N ALA A 477 25.77 6.56 14.96
CA ALA A 477 24.91 6.75 13.80
C ALA A 477 25.72 6.59 12.50
N HIS A 478 25.10 5.96 11.52
CA HIS A 478 25.62 5.69 10.19
C HIS A 478 24.80 6.48 9.18
N ALA A 479 25.46 6.96 8.13
CA ALA A 479 24.82 7.44 6.92
C ALA A 479 25.35 6.67 5.73
N VAL A 480 24.45 6.09 4.94
CA VAL A 480 24.74 5.42 3.67
C VAL A 480 24.02 6.16 2.57
N CYS A 481 24.75 6.54 1.53
CA CYS A 481 24.21 7.26 0.40
C CYS A 481 24.50 6.53 -0.91
N LEU A 482 23.49 6.37 -1.75
CA LEU A 482 23.66 5.97 -3.14
C LEU A 482 23.62 7.24 -4.00
N VAL A 483 24.69 7.50 -4.74
CA VAL A 483 24.90 8.76 -5.48
C VAL A 483 25.44 8.50 -6.88
N PRO A 484 25.25 9.41 -7.84
CA PRO A 484 25.91 9.32 -9.14
C PRO A 484 27.44 9.30 -9.00
N GLU A 485 28.13 8.61 -9.90
CA GLU A 485 29.59 8.41 -9.85
C GLU A 485 30.37 9.73 -9.77
N ALA A 486 29.87 10.75 -10.47
CA ALA A 486 30.43 12.10 -10.50
C ALA A 486 30.15 12.94 -9.24
N ASP A 487 29.26 12.51 -8.35
CA ASP A 487 28.96 13.22 -7.11
C ASP A 487 30.13 13.08 -6.12
N ALA A 488 30.73 14.20 -5.74
CA ALA A 488 31.81 14.27 -4.75
C ALA A 488 31.33 14.69 -3.36
N THR A 489 30.03 14.90 -3.19
CA THR A 489 29.43 15.40 -1.95
C THR A 489 29.47 14.31 -0.87
N PRO A 490 30.05 14.61 0.32
CA PRO A 490 30.10 13.65 1.43
C PRO A 490 28.73 13.13 1.84
N CYS A 491 28.67 11.99 2.53
CA CYS A 491 27.45 11.45 3.14
C CYS A 491 27.47 11.69 4.66
N PRO A 492 27.20 12.92 5.15
CA PRO A 492 27.17 13.15 6.59
C PRO A 492 25.93 12.50 7.22
N VAL A 493 26.06 12.15 8.51
CA VAL A 493 24.90 11.93 9.37
C VAL A 493 24.16 13.26 9.49
N VAL A 494 22.96 13.30 8.94
CA VAL A 494 22.04 14.44 9.06
C VAL A 494 20.85 13.96 9.86
N LEU A 495 20.74 14.44 11.09
CA LEU A 495 19.58 14.17 11.91
C LEU A 495 18.44 15.09 11.45
N PRO A 496 17.20 14.59 11.37
CA PRO A 496 16.05 15.44 11.08
C PRO A 496 15.93 16.51 12.16
N ASP A 497 15.46 17.71 11.78
CA ASP A 497 15.13 18.74 12.75
C ASP A 497 14.14 18.17 13.78
N PRO A 498 14.28 18.50 15.07
CA PRO A 498 13.33 18.04 16.08
C PRO A 498 11.92 18.44 15.64
N ALA A 499 11.03 17.45 15.54
CA ALA A 499 9.65 17.71 15.16
C ALA A 499 9.09 18.84 16.05
N PRO A 500 8.41 19.85 15.48
CA PRO A 500 7.82 20.91 16.29
C PRO A 500 6.94 20.26 17.36
N ALA A 501 7.13 20.68 18.61
CA ALA A 501 6.35 20.16 19.73
C ALA A 501 4.87 20.20 19.37
N PRO A 502 4.09 19.14 19.67
CA PRO A 502 2.66 19.13 19.39
C PRO A 502 2.07 20.38 20.01
N THR A 503 1.53 21.26 19.17
CA THR A 503 0.83 22.45 19.65
C THR A 503 -0.28 21.94 20.56
N PRO A 504 -0.30 22.29 21.87
CA PRO A 504 -1.39 21.89 22.73
C PRO A 504 -2.66 22.35 22.05
N THR A 505 -3.59 21.42 21.81
CA THR A 505 -4.88 21.70 21.23
C THR A 505 -5.49 22.79 22.09
N THR A 506 -5.46 24.04 21.62
CA THR A 506 -6.21 25.10 22.26
C THR A 506 -7.65 24.68 22.08
N THR A 507 -8.27 24.22 23.17
CA THR A 507 -9.72 24.28 23.34
C THR A 507 -10.19 25.56 22.69
N ALA A 508 -11.05 25.41 21.68
CA ALA A 508 -11.69 26.54 21.02
C ALA A 508 -12.16 27.53 22.10
N PRO A 509 -11.94 28.84 21.92
CA PRO A 509 -12.34 29.80 22.93
C PRO A 509 -13.84 29.64 23.18
N ALA A 510 -14.20 29.49 24.46
CA ALA A 510 -15.58 29.49 24.89
C ALA A 510 -16.29 30.69 24.25
N ALA A 511 -17.34 30.40 23.47
CA ALA A 511 -18.17 31.41 22.85
C ALA A 511 -18.69 32.36 23.95
N THR A 512 -18.13 33.55 24.02
CA THR A 512 -18.64 34.63 24.84
C THR A 512 -19.96 35.09 24.25
N GLY A 513 -21.05 34.88 25.00
CA GLY A 513 -22.26 35.71 25.14
C GLY A 513 -22.96 36.30 23.89
N PRO A 514 -24.31 36.33 23.86
CA PRO A 514 -25.06 36.68 22.67
C PRO A 514 -24.92 38.18 22.34
N GLY A 515 -24.29 38.49 21.22
CA GLY A 515 -24.41 39.79 20.56
C GLY A 515 -25.80 39.93 19.94
N THR A 516 -26.53 40.96 20.37
CA THR A 516 -27.85 41.33 19.88
C THR A 516 -27.89 41.54 18.37
N ALA A 517 -28.50 40.62 17.63
CA ALA A 517 -28.89 40.83 16.24
C ALA A 517 -30.26 41.52 16.17
N ALA A 518 -30.38 42.52 15.29
CA ALA A 518 -31.59 43.29 15.03
C ALA A 518 -32.73 42.39 14.49
N PRO A 519 -34.01 42.71 14.76
CA PRO A 519 -35.13 41.86 14.39
C PRO A 519 -35.39 41.92 12.87
N ALA A 520 -35.46 40.74 12.24
CA ALA A 520 -35.96 40.60 10.88
C ALA A 520 -37.50 40.61 10.88
N THR A 521 -38.08 41.40 9.97
CA THR A 521 -39.51 41.56 9.73
C THR A 521 -40.14 40.26 9.22
N PRO A 522 -41.34 39.85 9.70
CA PRO A 522 -41.95 38.57 9.32
C PRO A 522 -42.60 38.64 7.93
N VAL A 523 -42.33 37.63 7.10
CA VAL A 523 -43.13 37.32 5.91
C VAL A 523 -44.16 36.25 6.32
N ALA A 524 -45.42 36.56 6.07
CA ALA A 524 -46.56 35.73 6.45
C ALA A 524 -46.76 34.54 5.51
N GLY A 525 -47.02 33.37 6.11
CA GLY A 525 -47.93 32.35 5.58
C GLY A 525 -47.31 31.18 4.81
N ARG A 526 -47.17 30.03 5.49
CA ARG A 526 -47.87 28.78 5.13
C ARG A 526 -47.68 27.71 6.19
N ALA A 527 -48.67 26.82 6.24
CA ALA A 527 -49.07 26.00 7.37
C ALA A 527 -48.09 24.90 7.80
N ALA A 528 -48.19 24.57 9.09
CA ALA A 528 -47.54 23.46 9.76
C ALA A 528 -47.96 22.10 9.19
N TYR A 529 -47.00 21.18 9.11
CA TYR A 529 -47.26 19.74 9.06
C TYR A 529 -46.77 19.13 10.37
N THR A 530 -47.72 18.57 11.11
CA THR A 530 -47.50 17.67 12.25
C THR A 530 -47.76 16.26 11.76
N GLY A 531 -46.70 15.46 11.66
CA GLY A 531 -46.74 14.07 11.24
C GLY A 531 -45.32 13.59 11.03
#